data_AF-A0A975Z8Q6-F1
#
_entry.id   AF-A0A975Z8Q6-F1
#
_cell.length_a   1.000
_cell.length_b   1.000
_cell.length_c   1.000
_cell.angle_alpha   90.00
_cell.angle_beta   90.00
_cell.angle_gamma   90.00
#
_symmetry.space_group_name_H-M   'P 1'
#
loop_
_entity.id
_entity.type
_entity.pdbx_description
1 polymer ?
#
loop_
_entity_poly.entity_id
_entity_poly.type
_entity_poly.pdbx_seq_one_letter_code
_entity_poly.pdbx_strand_id
1 'polypeptide(L)'
;MPQNPSQPFLMLDKQHRTYQGMAYGQRQSTLVVSLRIQPLPTLNFPAIDDHMAEWIIKPYLDSDDTTDATTALLRRIHHWQATIQEEHSIPVFGDCVVDRDSRAGENGQERYRLALSFIHPKASIAALDWILDALNALLQNPAVPAAARGRITRGFTQLKADLRPYAIRGTNMMHFLAAAHDQGMWWHNLNGGTYCIGIGSNSRWLSSSITDKTPNLGVAIAKNKTASAIVLGKYCLPVPKHRLVNSEKNAVAVAQQLGYPVVIKPADKDQGIGVFAGLRGERSLRIAYRAAKEVSSHILVEKHHHGEDYRFTVMADRVIKIMHRKPGQVTGDGQQTVAQLVAQAQASEDHQRALRRTGKMRLQLDAEALELLEDQELTTESIPAINEMVLLRRKSNISSGGSHALIPVEAAHPDNCTLAIRAASILGLDIAGIDLIMPDARESWLTTGAIICEVNAQPQIGYRDTPGIYKDMLRELVPGAGAIPVHLLLTSGQPASQIFEAAQQCADKLGCNAFSTASGIWIDGHQQGWHPENSYRAAHALLLDKGVHCALLALDARDTATFGLPIAEFSTTTVLKAANASAAQQPTPELEQALSLLQAHLQTLNNQRRTAEDSTTSP
;
A
#
# COMPACT_ATOMS: atom_id res chain seq x y z
N MET A 1 36.54 32.36 -15.13
CA MET A 1 37.54 31.42 -14.59
C MET A 1 37.20 30.03 -15.10
N PRO A 2 38.15 29.21 -15.57
CA PRO A 2 37.85 27.84 -15.96
C PRO A 2 37.42 27.07 -14.72
N GLN A 3 36.25 26.41 -14.79
CA GLN A 3 35.72 25.58 -13.71
C GLN A 3 36.71 24.46 -13.37
N ASN A 4 36.89 24.18 -12.09
CA ASN A 4 37.70 23.07 -11.63
C ASN A 4 36.98 21.76 -12.02
N PRO A 5 37.53 20.92 -12.92
CA PRO A 5 36.83 19.77 -13.53
C PRO A 5 36.52 18.61 -12.57
N SER A 6 36.62 18.84 -11.26
CA SER A 6 36.48 17.83 -10.20
C SER A 6 35.34 18.10 -9.22
N GLN A 7 34.67 19.26 -9.26
CA GLN A 7 33.55 19.56 -8.36
C GLN A 7 32.20 19.07 -8.93
N PRO A 8 31.33 18.48 -8.09
CA PRO A 8 29.97 18.12 -8.49
C PRO A 8 29.11 19.36 -8.74
N PHE A 9 28.20 19.29 -9.71
CA PHE A 9 27.24 20.35 -10.03
C PHE A 9 26.18 20.51 -8.93
N LEU A 10 25.72 19.38 -8.38
CA LEU A 10 24.67 19.31 -7.38
C LEU A 10 25.26 18.79 -6.06
N MET A 11 25.08 19.53 -4.97
CA MET A 11 25.60 19.17 -3.64
C MET A 11 24.52 19.28 -2.58
N LEU A 12 24.31 18.20 -1.83
CA LEU A 12 23.48 18.19 -0.63
C LEU A 12 24.25 18.74 0.56
N ASP A 13 23.65 19.70 1.26
CA ASP A 13 24.19 20.16 2.53
C ASP A 13 23.96 19.13 3.64
N LYS A 14 24.95 18.97 4.52
CA LYS A 14 24.89 18.01 5.63
C LYS A 14 23.81 18.35 6.66
N GLN A 15 23.42 19.63 6.76
CA GLN A 15 22.38 20.08 7.67
C GLN A 15 21.01 19.94 7.00
N HIS A 16 20.12 19.23 7.67
CA HIS A 16 18.72 19.07 7.29
C HIS A 16 17.83 19.31 8.51
N ARG A 17 16.57 19.67 8.27
CA ARG A 17 15.55 19.79 9.32
C ARG A 17 14.41 18.84 9.05
N THR A 18 13.91 18.18 10.08
CA THR A 18 12.72 17.32 9.99
C THR A 18 11.60 17.92 10.83
N TYR A 19 10.41 17.93 10.26
CA TYR A 19 9.15 18.15 10.96
C TYR A 19 8.44 16.80 11.05
N GLN A 20 8.13 16.35 12.26
CA GLN A 20 7.37 15.09 12.43
C GLN A 20 5.94 15.24 11.92
N GLY A 21 5.40 16.45 11.98
CA GLY A 21 4.16 16.84 11.35
C GLY A 21 4.38 17.49 9.99
N MET A 22 3.31 18.11 9.52
CA MET A 22 3.17 18.72 8.22
C MET A 22 3.75 20.14 8.21
N ALA A 23 4.46 20.49 7.14
CA ALA A 23 5.00 21.83 6.93
C ALA A 23 5.00 22.15 5.42
N TYR A 24 4.96 23.44 5.08
CA TYR A 24 5.09 23.92 3.69
C TYR A 24 4.11 23.26 2.69
N GLY A 25 2.88 22.96 3.09
CA GLY A 25 1.83 22.37 2.25
C GLY A 25 1.93 20.86 2.09
N GLN A 26 2.94 20.22 2.67
CA GLN A 26 3.06 18.77 2.63
C GLN A 26 1.97 18.10 3.47
N ARG A 27 1.36 17.05 2.93
CA ARG A 27 0.37 16.22 3.65
C ARG A 27 1.00 15.08 4.46
N GLN A 28 2.32 15.09 4.58
CA GLN A 28 3.11 14.14 5.35
C GLN A 28 4.19 14.87 6.16
N SER A 29 4.88 14.12 7.02
CA SER A 29 6.08 14.59 7.71
C SER A 29 7.06 15.19 6.70
N THR A 30 7.63 16.35 7.03
CA THR A 30 8.39 17.16 6.07
C THR A 30 9.89 17.18 6.37
N LEU A 31 10.69 16.79 5.40
CA LEU A 31 12.15 16.87 5.41
C LEU A 31 12.56 18.10 4.61
N VAL A 32 13.23 19.04 5.26
CA VAL A 32 13.80 20.22 4.61
C VAL A 32 15.30 20.03 4.43
N VAL A 33 15.74 20.02 3.18
CA VAL A 33 17.15 19.94 2.79
C VAL A 33 17.57 21.19 2.01
N SER A 34 18.88 21.45 1.96
CA SER A 34 19.46 22.47 1.09
C SER A 34 20.32 21.83 0.02
N LEU A 35 20.11 22.23 -1.24
CA LEU A 35 20.97 21.89 -2.37
C LEU A 35 21.75 23.12 -2.81
N ARG A 36 23.07 22.97 -2.98
CA ARG A 36 23.92 23.94 -3.68
C ARG A 36 24.10 23.49 -5.12
N ILE A 37 23.84 24.40 -6.05
CA ILE A 37 23.83 24.16 -7.48
C ILE A 37 24.84 25.08 -8.14
N GLN A 38 25.82 24.50 -8.84
CA GLN A 38 26.74 25.23 -9.72
C GLN A 38 26.05 25.57 -11.05
N PRO A 39 26.58 26.52 -11.84
CA PRO A 39 26.04 26.80 -13.17
C PRO A 39 25.91 25.52 -14.00
N LEU A 40 24.68 25.16 -14.33
CA LEU A 40 24.35 23.91 -15.01
C LEU A 40 24.68 24.01 -16.51
N PRO A 41 25.13 22.91 -17.15
CA PRO A 41 25.15 22.84 -18.60
C PRO A 41 23.72 22.83 -19.16
N THR A 42 23.57 22.97 -20.48
CA THR A 42 22.28 22.81 -21.14
C THR A 42 21.68 21.45 -20.81
N LEU A 43 20.51 21.46 -20.17
CA LEU A 43 19.82 20.24 -19.73
C LEU A 43 19.02 19.65 -20.89
N ASN A 44 19.24 18.37 -21.17
CA ASN A 44 18.41 17.57 -22.06
C ASN A 44 17.57 16.62 -21.20
N PHE A 45 16.37 17.05 -20.83
CA PHE A 45 15.51 16.29 -19.91
C PHE A 45 15.16 14.88 -20.42
N PRO A 46 14.78 14.66 -21.69
CA PRO A 46 14.58 13.31 -22.21
C PRO A 46 15.79 12.38 -21.97
N ALA A 47 17.00 12.86 -22.26
CA ALA A 47 18.21 12.07 -22.04
C ALA A 47 18.50 11.83 -20.55
N ILE A 48 18.17 12.78 -19.68
CA ILE A 48 18.29 12.63 -18.23
C ILE A 48 17.27 11.59 -17.73
N ASP A 49 16.02 11.67 -18.16
CA ASP A 49 14.95 10.76 -17.75
C ASP A 49 15.25 9.32 -18.23
N ASP A 50 15.73 9.17 -19.47
CA ASP A 50 16.18 7.88 -20.03
C ASP A 50 17.39 7.29 -19.28
N HIS A 51 18.31 8.14 -18.81
CA HIS A 51 19.41 7.68 -17.96
C HIS A 51 18.89 7.11 -16.64
N MET A 52 17.94 7.79 -16.01
CA MET A 52 17.35 7.34 -14.74
C MET A 52 16.46 6.09 -14.93
N ALA A 53 15.87 5.90 -16.12
CA ALA A 53 15.07 4.74 -16.50
C ALA A 53 15.82 3.40 -16.43
N GLU A 54 17.15 3.41 -16.38
CA GLU A 54 17.96 2.22 -16.17
C GLU A 54 17.73 1.57 -14.79
N TRP A 55 17.33 2.36 -13.79
CA TRP A 55 17.19 1.93 -12.39
C TRP A 55 15.79 2.13 -11.82
N ILE A 56 15.08 3.17 -12.26
CA ILE A 56 13.75 3.55 -11.74
C ILE A 56 12.67 3.05 -12.70
N ILE A 57 11.62 2.39 -12.19
CA ILE A 57 10.54 1.82 -13.02
C ILE A 57 9.64 2.93 -13.59
N LYS A 58 9.39 3.99 -12.82
CA LYS A 58 8.62 5.17 -13.27
C LYS A 58 9.48 6.45 -13.31
N PRO A 59 10.44 6.54 -14.24
CA PRO A 59 11.43 7.63 -14.23
C PRO A 59 10.86 8.95 -14.76
N TYR A 60 9.79 8.93 -15.56
CA TYR A 60 9.24 10.10 -16.22
C TYR A 60 8.27 10.85 -15.30
N LEU A 61 8.37 12.18 -15.29
CA LEU A 61 7.42 13.06 -14.62
C LEU A 61 6.25 13.34 -15.57
N ASP A 62 5.00 13.19 -15.09
CA ASP A 62 3.79 13.25 -15.94
C ASP A 62 3.54 14.65 -16.54
N SER A 63 3.94 15.73 -15.86
CA SER A 63 3.91 17.10 -16.38
C SER A 63 5.02 17.97 -15.78
N ASP A 64 5.52 18.94 -16.55
CA ASP A 64 6.53 19.90 -16.08
C ASP A 64 6.17 21.31 -16.57
N ASP A 65 5.36 22.01 -15.77
CA ASP A 65 4.77 23.30 -16.16
C ASP A 65 5.71 24.50 -15.90
N THR A 66 6.95 24.26 -15.47
CA THR A 66 7.92 25.33 -15.17
C THR A 66 8.79 25.67 -16.37
N THR A 67 8.93 26.96 -16.66
CA THR A 67 9.88 27.46 -17.66
C THR A 67 11.31 27.56 -17.12
N ASP A 68 11.50 27.45 -15.79
CA ASP A 68 12.82 27.46 -15.16
C ASP A 68 13.45 26.07 -15.13
N ALA A 69 14.54 25.88 -15.87
CA ALA A 69 15.24 24.60 -16.03
C ALA A 69 15.79 24.06 -14.69
N THR A 70 16.21 24.93 -13.78
CA THR A 70 16.70 24.50 -12.45
C THR A 70 15.56 23.94 -11.61
N THR A 71 14.42 24.64 -11.56
CA THR A 71 13.22 24.16 -10.89
C THR A 71 12.69 22.86 -11.49
N ALA A 72 12.70 22.71 -12.82
CA ALA A 72 12.34 21.47 -13.52
C ALA A 72 13.24 20.29 -13.09
N LEU A 73 14.55 20.51 -12.99
CA LEU A 73 15.50 19.51 -12.50
C LEU A 73 15.23 19.14 -11.02
N LEU A 74 14.97 20.13 -10.17
CA LEU A 74 14.67 19.89 -8.75
C LEU A 74 13.35 19.13 -8.54
N ARG A 75 12.32 19.38 -9.36
CA ARG A 75 11.08 18.61 -9.37
C ARG A 75 11.32 17.14 -9.74
N ARG A 76 12.17 16.87 -10.74
CA ARG A 76 12.59 15.50 -11.08
C ARG A 76 13.36 14.81 -9.96
N ILE A 77 14.28 15.51 -9.30
CA ILE A 77 15.01 14.98 -8.13
C ILE A 77 14.03 14.51 -7.05
N HIS A 78 13.01 15.31 -6.75
CA HIS A 78 11.96 14.91 -5.82
C HIS A 78 11.13 13.74 -6.35
N HIS A 79 10.68 13.78 -7.60
CA HIS A 79 9.91 12.69 -8.21
C HIS A 79 10.63 11.34 -8.10
N TRP A 80 11.92 11.31 -8.43
CA TRP A 80 12.73 10.10 -8.28
C TRP A 80 12.91 9.71 -6.81
N GLN A 81 13.07 10.67 -5.90
CA GLN A 81 13.19 10.38 -4.46
C GLN A 81 11.91 9.72 -3.92
N ALA A 82 10.73 10.20 -4.28
CA ALA A 82 9.46 9.59 -3.90
C ALA A 82 9.28 8.23 -4.60
N THR A 83 9.46 8.18 -5.92
CA THR A 83 9.28 6.98 -6.75
C THR A 83 10.17 5.82 -6.31
N ILE A 84 11.46 6.06 -6.05
CA ILE A 84 12.36 5.02 -5.56
C ILE A 84 11.85 4.44 -4.23
N GLN A 85 11.37 5.28 -3.33
CA GLN A 85 10.83 4.83 -2.04
C GLN A 85 9.52 4.05 -2.21
N GLU A 86 8.59 4.53 -3.06
CA GLU A 86 7.34 3.84 -3.37
C GLU A 86 7.56 2.47 -4.01
N GLU A 87 8.46 2.37 -4.99
CA GLU A 87 8.85 1.11 -5.64
C GLU A 87 9.40 0.08 -4.65
N HIS A 88 9.97 0.56 -3.53
CA HIS A 88 10.49 -0.24 -2.42
C HIS A 88 9.52 -0.30 -1.22
N SER A 89 8.23 -0.02 -1.46
CA SER A 89 7.14 -0.14 -0.47
C SER A 89 7.28 0.77 0.75
N ILE A 90 7.80 1.98 0.56
CA ILE A 90 7.80 3.06 1.54
C ILE A 90 6.83 4.15 1.05
N PRO A 91 5.77 4.50 1.80
CA PRO A 91 4.68 5.36 1.31
C PRO A 91 5.02 6.85 1.41
N VAL A 92 5.97 7.30 0.60
CA VAL A 92 6.29 8.74 0.44
C VAL A 92 5.50 9.26 -0.75
N PHE A 93 4.59 10.20 -0.48
CA PHE A 93 3.65 10.78 -1.43
C PHE A 93 3.65 12.32 -1.33
N GLY A 94 3.08 12.97 -2.33
CA GLY A 94 2.92 14.43 -2.36
C GLY A 94 4.00 15.11 -3.21
N ASP A 95 3.98 16.43 -3.20
CA ASP A 95 4.83 17.27 -4.05
C ASP A 95 6.11 17.72 -3.34
N CYS A 96 6.98 18.43 -4.06
CA CYS A 96 8.08 19.19 -3.47
C CYS A 96 7.78 20.67 -3.51
N VAL A 97 8.08 21.36 -2.39
CA VAL A 97 8.19 22.81 -2.39
C VAL A 97 9.65 23.18 -2.57
N VAL A 98 9.92 23.96 -3.62
CA VAL A 98 11.23 24.49 -3.96
C VAL A 98 11.24 25.98 -3.66
N ASP A 99 12.19 26.41 -2.83
CA ASP A 99 12.44 27.82 -2.52
C ASP A 99 13.89 28.19 -2.83
N ARG A 100 14.10 29.26 -3.58
CA ARG A 100 15.44 29.75 -3.93
C ARG A 100 15.94 30.70 -2.86
N ASP A 101 17.07 30.38 -2.23
CA ASP A 101 17.67 31.26 -1.23
C ASP A 101 18.40 32.42 -1.92
N SER A 102 17.74 33.58 -1.93
CA SER A 102 18.24 34.81 -2.57
C SER A 102 19.48 35.41 -1.88
N ARG A 103 19.87 34.94 -0.69
CA ARG A 103 21.00 35.48 0.08
C ARG A 103 22.33 34.77 -0.15
N ALA A 104 22.35 33.68 -0.90
CA ALA A 104 23.48 32.75 -0.97
C ALA A 104 24.14 32.70 -2.36
N GLY A 105 24.55 33.86 -2.90
CA GLY A 105 25.27 33.97 -4.17
C GLY A 105 26.72 34.42 -4.00
N GLU A 106 27.57 33.62 -3.36
CA GLU A 106 29.03 33.80 -3.48
C GLU A 106 29.54 32.90 -4.62
N ASN A 107 30.33 33.45 -5.54
CA ASN A 107 30.99 32.73 -6.65
C ASN A 107 30.07 32.07 -7.72
N GLY A 108 28.83 32.55 -7.90
CA GLY A 108 27.92 32.03 -8.93
C GLY A 108 27.29 30.67 -8.61
N GLN A 109 27.44 30.21 -7.36
CA GLN A 109 26.69 29.08 -6.82
C GLN A 109 25.33 29.56 -6.33
N GLU A 110 24.28 28.82 -6.64
CA GLU A 110 22.93 29.07 -6.13
C GLU A 110 22.57 28.05 -5.04
N ARG A 111 21.77 28.47 -4.07
CA ARG A 111 21.27 27.60 -3.01
C ARG A 111 19.74 27.50 -3.08
N TYR A 112 19.24 26.27 -3.02
CA TYR A 112 17.83 25.94 -3.04
C TYR A 112 17.46 25.17 -1.78
N ARG A 113 16.31 25.49 -1.20
CA ARG A 113 15.67 24.73 -0.12
C ARG A 113 14.56 23.89 -0.70
N LEU A 114 14.56 22.61 -0.35
CA LEU A 114 13.55 21.66 -0.78
C LEU A 114 12.84 21.10 0.45
N ALA A 115 11.52 21.25 0.48
CA ALA A 115 10.67 20.59 1.46
C ALA A 115 10.02 19.36 0.81
N LEU A 116 10.43 18.18 1.27
CA LEU A 116 10.10 16.87 0.72
C LEU A 116 9.29 16.07 1.75
N SER A 117 8.34 15.28 1.29
CA SER A 117 7.71 14.27 2.16
C SER A 117 8.70 13.19 2.58
N PHE A 118 8.54 12.68 3.80
CA PHE A 118 9.29 11.50 4.26
C PHE A 118 8.47 10.63 5.22
N ILE A 119 8.82 9.35 5.27
CA ILE A 119 8.43 8.43 6.35
C ILE A 119 9.62 8.18 7.27
N HIS A 120 10.79 7.94 6.68
CA HIS A 120 12.05 7.82 7.39
C HIS A 120 13.08 8.76 6.75
N PRO A 121 13.63 9.74 7.50
CA PRO A 121 14.49 10.75 6.90
C PRO A 121 15.77 10.13 6.34
N LYS A 122 16.29 9.08 6.99
CA LYS A 122 17.46 8.32 6.51
C LYS A 122 17.23 7.67 5.14
N ALA A 123 16.04 7.11 4.91
CA ALA A 123 15.68 6.49 3.62
C ALA A 123 15.60 7.54 2.52
N SER A 124 14.97 8.67 2.82
CA SER A 124 14.84 9.80 1.91
C SER A 124 16.18 10.44 1.55
N ILE A 125 17.07 10.62 2.53
CA ILE A 125 18.44 11.15 2.29
C ILE A 125 19.27 10.17 1.48
N ALA A 126 19.24 8.87 1.79
CA ALA A 126 19.99 7.87 1.02
C ALA A 126 19.54 7.83 -0.46
N ALA A 127 18.23 7.95 -0.71
CA ALA A 127 17.71 8.07 -2.07
C ALA A 127 18.21 9.34 -2.76
N LEU A 128 18.18 10.50 -2.08
CA LEU A 128 18.72 11.76 -2.63
C LEU A 128 20.21 11.66 -2.95
N ASP A 129 21.03 11.15 -2.03
CA ASP A 129 22.47 11.03 -2.23
C ASP A 129 22.79 10.20 -3.47
N TRP A 130 22.07 9.09 -3.68
CA TRP A 130 22.22 8.27 -4.88
C TRP A 130 21.75 8.99 -6.16
N ILE A 131 20.59 9.68 -6.11
CA ILE A 131 20.08 10.45 -7.26
C ILE A 131 21.09 11.53 -7.66
N LEU A 132 21.61 12.28 -6.70
CA LEU A 132 22.58 13.34 -6.96
C LEU A 132 23.89 12.77 -7.52
N ASP A 133 24.33 11.60 -7.05
CA ASP A 133 25.50 10.93 -7.59
C ASP A 133 25.32 10.50 -9.06
N ALA A 134 24.15 9.93 -9.39
CA ALA A 134 23.80 9.55 -10.77
C ALA A 134 23.73 10.78 -11.68
N LEU A 135 23.04 11.84 -11.25
CA LEU A 135 22.92 13.09 -12.00
C LEU A 135 24.25 13.80 -12.20
N ASN A 136 25.08 13.90 -11.17
CA ASN A 136 26.39 14.52 -11.30
C ASN A 136 27.27 13.78 -12.32
N ALA A 137 27.22 12.45 -12.35
CA ALA A 137 27.96 11.67 -13.35
C ALA A 137 27.50 11.98 -14.78
N LEU A 138 26.18 12.11 -14.99
CA LEU A 138 25.60 12.47 -16.28
C LEU A 138 25.93 13.91 -16.69
N LEU A 139 25.80 14.87 -15.76
CA LEU A 139 26.07 16.29 -16.02
C LEU A 139 27.55 16.55 -16.30
N GLN A 140 28.46 15.78 -15.69
CA GLN A 140 29.90 15.86 -15.97
C GLN A 140 30.28 15.25 -17.31
N ASN A 141 29.64 14.15 -17.71
CA ASN A 141 29.87 13.52 -19.00
C ASN A 141 28.59 12.83 -19.50
N PRO A 142 27.91 13.39 -20.53
CA PRO A 142 26.69 12.81 -21.08
C PRO A 142 26.82 11.37 -21.58
N ALA A 143 28.04 10.91 -21.91
CA ALA A 143 28.29 9.54 -22.35
C ALA A 143 28.36 8.53 -21.18
N VAL A 144 28.41 9.00 -19.93
CA VAL A 144 28.52 8.21 -18.68
C VAL A 144 29.45 6.99 -18.81
N PRO A 145 30.76 7.14 -18.57
CA PRO A 145 31.73 6.06 -18.74
C PRO A 145 31.33 4.78 -17.99
N ALA A 146 31.65 3.60 -18.55
CA ALA A 146 31.26 2.30 -18.00
C ALA A 146 31.65 2.13 -16.50
N ALA A 147 32.79 2.68 -16.08
CA ALA A 147 33.21 2.68 -14.68
C ALA A 147 32.25 3.46 -13.77
N ALA A 148 31.78 4.64 -14.21
CA ALA A 148 30.81 5.46 -13.50
C ALA A 148 29.44 4.77 -13.45
N ARG A 149 28.96 4.24 -14.58
CA ARG A 149 27.71 3.47 -14.66
C ARG A 149 27.71 2.24 -13.74
N GLY A 150 28.83 1.52 -13.68
CA GLY A 150 29.00 0.37 -12.78
C GLY A 150 29.00 0.76 -11.30
N ARG A 151 29.57 1.91 -10.95
CA ARG A 151 29.52 2.48 -9.59
C ARG A 151 28.10 2.88 -9.20
N ILE A 152 27.38 3.59 -10.07
CA ILE A 152 25.97 3.99 -9.85
C ILE A 152 25.09 2.76 -9.64
N THR A 153 25.28 1.71 -10.46
CA THR A 153 24.52 0.45 -10.35
C THR A 153 24.79 -0.28 -9.03
N ARG A 154 26.04 -0.32 -8.57
CA ARG A 154 26.38 -0.87 -7.24
C ARG A 154 25.77 -0.02 -6.12
N GLY A 155 25.84 1.31 -6.25
CA GLY A 155 25.20 2.25 -5.33
C GLY A 155 23.69 2.02 -5.24
N PHE A 156 23.00 1.83 -6.36
CA PHE A 156 21.57 1.54 -6.37
C PHE A 156 21.27 0.20 -5.71
N THR A 157 22.11 -0.81 -5.95
CA THR A 157 21.97 -2.12 -5.29
C THR A 157 22.10 -2.01 -3.77
N GLN A 158 23.03 -1.20 -3.28
CA GLN A 158 23.18 -0.91 -1.86
C GLN A 158 21.98 -0.11 -1.32
N LEU A 159 21.52 0.91 -2.04
CA LEU A 159 20.33 1.69 -1.68
C LEU A 159 19.12 0.79 -1.46
N LYS A 160 18.87 -0.17 -2.35
CA LYS A 160 17.76 -1.14 -2.18
C LYS A 160 17.89 -1.95 -0.88
N ALA A 161 19.10 -2.31 -0.48
CA ALA A 161 19.34 -2.99 0.80
C ALA A 161 19.07 -2.06 1.99
N ASP A 162 19.47 -0.79 1.88
CA ASP A 162 19.29 0.23 2.92
C ASP A 162 17.82 0.65 3.09
N LEU A 163 17.01 0.57 2.03
CA LEU A 163 15.58 0.88 2.07
C LEU A 163 14.73 -0.25 2.68
N ARG A 164 15.18 -1.51 2.55
CA ARG A 164 14.41 -2.70 2.95
C ARG A 164 13.88 -2.70 4.40
N PRO A 165 14.61 -2.20 5.42
CA PRO A 165 14.12 -2.16 6.80
C PRO A 165 12.91 -1.24 7.01
N TYR A 166 12.69 -0.28 6.10
CA TYR A 166 11.62 0.72 6.19
C TYR A 166 10.37 0.33 5.38
N ALA A 167 10.45 -0.74 4.59
CA ALA A 167 9.38 -1.19 3.71
C ALA A 167 8.19 -1.74 4.50
N ILE A 168 6.98 -1.33 4.12
CA ILE A 168 5.73 -1.91 4.61
C ILE A 168 5.60 -3.33 4.06
N ARG A 169 5.13 -4.26 4.89
CA ARG A 169 4.88 -5.64 4.48
C ARG A 169 3.54 -5.77 3.75
N GLY A 170 3.52 -6.60 2.70
CA GLY A 170 2.33 -6.84 1.90
C GLY A 170 2.05 -5.70 0.89
N THR A 171 0.99 -5.86 0.10
CA THR A 171 0.68 -4.93 -1.00
C THR A 171 -0.50 -4.01 -0.69
N ASN A 172 -1.52 -4.51 0.03
CA ASN A 172 -2.75 -3.76 0.28
C ASN A 172 -2.50 -2.41 0.97
N MET A 173 -1.66 -2.36 2.00
CA MET A 173 -1.47 -1.11 2.76
C MET A 173 -0.84 0.00 1.93
N MET A 174 0.14 -0.31 1.06
CA MET A 174 0.72 0.70 0.16
C MET A 174 -0.36 1.34 -0.70
N HIS A 175 -1.30 0.54 -1.23
CA HIS A 175 -2.39 1.05 -2.07
C HIS A 175 -3.47 1.78 -1.28
N PHE A 176 -3.80 1.34 -0.06
CA PHE A 176 -4.70 2.10 0.82
C PHE A 176 -4.11 3.46 1.20
N LEU A 177 -2.82 3.52 1.55
CA LEU A 177 -2.19 4.79 1.93
C LEU A 177 -2.05 5.75 0.73
N ALA A 178 -1.75 5.24 -0.46
CA ALA A 178 -1.79 6.03 -1.69
C ALA A 178 -3.21 6.54 -1.98
N ALA A 179 -4.22 5.67 -1.89
CA ALA A 179 -5.62 6.06 -2.08
C ALA A 179 -6.14 7.05 -1.02
N ALA A 180 -5.63 6.97 0.21
CA ALA A 180 -5.91 7.93 1.27
C ALA A 180 -5.27 9.29 0.96
N HIS A 181 -4.00 9.31 0.54
CA HIS A 181 -3.29 10.52 0.14
C HIS A 181 -3.99 11.25 -1.02
N ASP A 182 -4.33 10.50 -2.09
CA ASP A 182 -5.04 11.02 -3.26
C ASP A 182 -6.41 11.64 -2.91
N GLN A 183 -7.06 11.12 -1.87
CA GLN A 183 -8.36 11.61 -1.40
C GLN A 183 -8.23 12.64 -0.28
N GLY A 184 -7.01 13.08 0.05
CA GLY A 184 -6.75 14.06 1.11
C GLY A 184 -7.05 13.55 2.52
N MET A 185 -7.17 12.25 2.73
CA MET A 185 -7.42 11.66 4.04
C MET A 185 -6.13 11.64 4.86
N TRP A 186 -6.21 12.15 6.09
CA TRP A 186 -5.11 12.02 7.04
C TRP A 186 -4.89 10.56 7.40
N TRP A 187 -3.65 10.16 7.63
CA TRP A 187 -3.34 8.82 8.12
C TRP A 187 -2.12 8.81 9.03
N HIS A 188 -2.05 7.81 9.89
CA HIS A 188 -0.98 7.65 10.87
C HIS A 188 -0.64 6.18 11.11
N ASN A 189 0.64 5.88 11.29
CA ASN A 189 1.09 4.54 11.65
C ASN A 189 0.98 4.34 13.17
N LEU A 190 0.20 3.36 13.61
CA LEU A 190 0.01 3.07 15.03
C LEU A 190 1.09 2.15 15.61
N ASN A 191 1.51 1.12 14.86
CA ASN A 191 2.42 0.09 15.40
C ASN A 191 3.21 -0.72 14.35
N GLY A 192 3.58 -0.14 13.21
CA GLY A 192 4.42 -0.77 12.19
C GLY A 192 3.68 -1.74 11.25
N GLY A 193 2.43 -2.10 11.56
CA GLY A 193 1.57 -2.91 10.68
C GLY A 193 0.09 -2.52 10.69
N THR A 194 -0.29 -1.57 11.54
CA THR A 194 -1.66 -1.04 11.67
C THR A 194 -1.63 0.46 11.46
N TYR A 195 -2.55 0.95 10.63
CA TYR A 195 -2.65 2.35 10.27
C TYR A 195 -4.03 2.88 10.63
N CYS A 196 -4.06 4.09 11.18
CA CYS A 196 -5.28 4.88 11.31
C CYS A 196 -5.45 5.70 10.03
N ILE A 197 -6.61 5.64 9.39
CA ILE A 197 -6.98 6.50 8.25
C ILE A 197 -8.20 7.32 8.68
N GLY A 198 -8.11 8.63 8.56
CA GLY A 198 -9.06 9.61 9.10
C GLY A 198 -8.76 10.01 10.55
N ILE A 199 -9.56 10.96 11.05
CA ILE A 199 -9.41 11.62 12.34
C ILE A 199 -10.64 11.34 13.21
N GLY A 200 -10.41 11.09 14.50
CA GLY A 200 -11.44 10.95 15.52
C GLY A 200 -12.48 9.87 15.20
N SER A 201 -13.75 10.20 15.41
CA SER A 201 -14.93 9.37 15.13
C SER A 201 -15.07 8.96 13.66
N ASN A 202 -14.48 9.73 12.74
CA ASN A 202 -14.44 9.44 11.31
C ASN A 202 -13.20 8.64 10.89
N SER A 203 -12.39 8.15 11.84
CA SER A 203 -11.25 7.30 11.55
C SER A 203 -11.58 5.80 11.47
N ARG A 204 -10.76 5.04 10.74
CA ARG A 204 -10.71 3.57 10.77
C ARG A 204 -9.30 3.07 10.94
N TRP A 205 -9.15 1.98 11.68
CA TRP A 205 -7.88 1.27 11.74
C TRP A 205 -7.87 0.13 10.73
N LEU A 206 -6.78 0.02 9.96
CA LEU A 206 -6.58 -1.01 8.97
C LEU A 206 -5.22 -1.69 9.17
N SER A 207 -5.22 -3.02 9.05
CA SER A 207 -4.01 -3.83 8.89
C SER A 207 -4.18 -4.74 7.66
N SER A 208 -3.58 -4.31 6.54
CA SER A 208 -3.91 -4.83 5.21
C SER A 208 -5.40 -4.62 4.91
N SER A 209 -6.20 -5.68 4.81
CA SER A 209 -7.66 -5.63 4.62
C SER A 209 -8.47 -5.93 5.88
N ILE A 210 -7.83 -6.19 7.02
CA ILE A 210 -8.52 -6.34 8.32
C ILE A 210 -8.77 -4.95 8.88
N THR A 211 -9.99 -4.69 9.36
CA THR A 211 -10.38 -3.40 9.94
C THR A 211 -10.61 -3.50 11.45
N ASP A 212 -10.85 -2.36 12.10
CA ASP A 212 -11.30 -2.28 13.49
C ASP A 212 -12.71 -2.85 13.73
N LYS A 213 -13.47 -3.15 12.67
CA LYS A 213 -14.77 -3.84 12.77
C LYS A 213 -14.64 -5.35 12.65
N THR A 214 -13.52 -5.87 12.11
CA THR A 214 -13.33 -7.30 11.93
C THR A 214 -13.10 -8.00 13.28
N PRO A 215 -13.98 -8.92 13.72
CA PRO A 215 -13.81 -9.64 14.97
C PRO A 215 -12.66 -10.66 14.84
N ASN A 216 -11.70 -10.59 15.76
CA ASN A 216 -10.54 -11.50 15.74
C ASN A 216 -10.93 -12.99 15.84
N LEU A 217 -12.05 -13.31 16.48
CA LEU A 217 -12.60 -14.68 16.51
C LEU A 217 -12.97 -15.17 15.10
N GLY A 218 -13.61 -14.32 14.30
CA GLY A 218 -13.93 -14.61 12.90
C GLY A 218 -12.68 -14.85 12.06
N VAL A 219 -11.66 -14.00 12.24
CA VAL A 219 -10.35 -14.15 11.59
C VAL A 219 -9.69 -15.49 11.96
N ALA A 220 -9.70 -15.86 13.24
CA ALA A 220 -9.11 -17.10 13.73
C ALA A 220 -9.81 -18.34 13.15
N ILE A 221 -11.14 -18.31 13.05
CA ILE A 221 -11.93 -19.38 12.42
C ILE A 221 -11.62 -19.46 10.92
N ALA A 222 -11.60 -18.33 10.22
CA ALA A 222 -11.33 -18.27 8.79
C ALA A 222 -9.93 -18.82 8.42
N LYS A 223 -8.91 -18.50 9.21
CA LYS A 223 -7.53 -19.02 9.04
C LYS A 223 -7.41 -20.53 9.28
N ASN A 224 -8.41 -21.16 9.89
CA ASN A 224 -8.43 -22.60 10.09
C ASN A 224 -9.48 -23.24 9.18
N LYS A 225 -9.01 -23.88 8.10
CA LYS A 225 -9.85 -24.51 7.07
C LYS A 225 -10.87 -25.50 7.67
N THR A 226 -10.48 -26.25 8.68
CA THR A 226 -11.36 -27.20 9.37
C THR A 226 -12.42 -26.48 10.20
N ALA A 227 -12.03 -25.49 10.99
CA ALA A 227 -12.96 -24.73 11.80
C ALA A 227 -13.97 -23.95 10.94
N SER A 228 -13.49 -23.28 9.88
CA SER A 228 -14.33 -22.56 8.93
C SER A 228 -15.36 -23.48 8.26
N ALA A 229 -14.93 -24.63 7.73
CA ALA A 229 -15.84 -25.60 7.12
C ALA A 229 -16.87 -26.14 8.12
N ILE A 230 -16.47 -26.46 9.35
CA ILE A 230 -17.41 -26.91 10.40
C ILE A 230 -18.46 -25.84 10.70
N VAL A 231 -18.04 -24.58 10.88
CA VAL A 231 -18.96 -23.48 11.19
C VAL A 231 -19.92 -23.24 10.04
N LEU A 232 -19.41 -23.03 8.82
CA LEU A 232 -20.23 -22.78 7.63
C LEU A 232 -21.19 -23.95 7.33
N GLY A 233 -20.73 -25.19 7.52
CA GLY A 233 -21.55 -26.40 7.37
C GLY A 233 -22.72 -26.47 8.37
N LYS A 234 -22.56 -25.97 9.61
CA LYS A 234 -23.67 -25.87 10.56
C LYS A 234 -24.77 -24.89 10.11
N TYR A 235 -24.42 -23.93 9.26
CA TYR A 235 -25.37 -23.00 8.62
C TYR A 235 -25.86 -23.50 7.26
N CYS A 236 -25.66 -24.79 6.96
CA CYS A 236 -26.07 -25.46 5.73
C CYS A 236 -25.42 -24.87 4.46
N LEU A 237 -24.25 -24.24 4.58
CA LEU A 237 -23.50 -23.81 3.41
C LEU A 237 -22.71 -24.97 2.79
N PRO A 238 -22.53 -24.98 1.47
CA PRO A 238 -21.83 -26.06 0.79
C PRO A 238 -20.32 -25.96 1.04
N VAL A 239 -19.80 -26.89 1.85
CA VAL A 239 -18.38 -26.99 2.20
C VAL A 239 -17.85 -28.39 1.90
N PRO A 240 -16.53 -28.56 1.70
CA PRO A 240 -15.95 -29.88 1.48
C PRO A 240 -16.20 -30.79 2.66
N LYS A 241 -16.60 -32.03 2.39
CA LYS A 241 -16.58 -33.10 3.39
C LYS A 241 -15.13 -33.54 3.58
N HIS A 242 -14.57 -33.24 4.75
CA HIS A 242 -13.18 -33.56 5.06
C HIS A 242 -13.00 -34.22 6.43
N ARG A 243 -11.87 -34.91 6.61
CA ARG A 243 -11.46 -35.45 7.91
C ARG A 243 -9.96 -35.29 8.10
N LEU A 244 -9.57 -35.01 9.35
CA LEU A 244 -8.18 -35.03 9.76
C LEU A 244 -7.69 -36.48 9.84
N VAL A 245 -6.51 -36.73 9.29
CA VAL A 245 -5.90 -38.04 9.21
C VAL A 245 -4.48 -37.97 9.79
N ASN A 246 -4.10 -39.02 10.52
CA ASN A 246 -2.84 -39.08 11.26
C ASN A 246 -1.89 -40.19 10.78
N SER A 247 -2.33 -41.02 9.84
CA SER A 247 -1.52 -42.08 9.22
C SER A 247 -1.99 -42.36 7.79
N GLU A 248 -1.13 -42.97 6.97
CA GLU A 248 -1.51 -43.42 5.62
C GLU A 248 -2.72 -44.36 5.65
N LYS A 249 -2.76 -45.29 6.61
CA LYS A 249 -3.87 -46.25 6.76
C LYS A 249 -5.18 -45.52 7.03
N ASN A 250 -5.15 -44.50 7.90
CA ASN A 250 -6.31 -43.65 8.18
C ASN A 250 -6.71 -42.86 6.93
N ALA A 251 -5.75 -42.27 6.20
CA ALA A 251 -6.01 -41.54 4.96
C ALA A 251 -6.73 -42.39 3.91
N VAL A 252 -6.28 -43.62 3.69
CA VAL A 252 -6.92 -44.57 2.76
C VAL A 252 -8.34 -44.92 3.20
N ALA A 253 -8.54 -45.23 4.49
CA ALA A 253 -9.86 -45.56 5.02
C ALA A 253 -10.84 -44.39 4.86
N VAL A 254 -10.40 -43.15 5.13
CA VAL A 254 -11.21 -41.95 4.92
C VAL A 254 -11.51 -41.73 3.44
N ALA A 255 -10.53 -41.90 2.55
CA ALA A 255 -10.74 -41.73 1.12
C ALA A 255 -11.75 -42.76 0.55
N GLN A 256 -11.71 -44.01 1.03
CA GLN A 256 -12.71 -45.02 0.67
C GLN A 256 -14.11 -44.64 1.15
N GLN A 257 -14.24 -44.04 2.34
CA GLN A 257 -15.53 -43.56 2.86
C GLN A 257 -16.08 -42.34 2.11
N LEU A 258 -15.21 -41.40 1.71
CA LEU A 258 -15.60 -40.22 0.93
C LEU A 258 -15.85 -40.57 -0.55
N GLY A 259 -15.24 -41.66 -1.04
CA GLY A 259 -15.22 -42.06 -2.43
C GLY A 259 -14.22 -41.24 -3.25
N TYR A 260 -13.49 -41.88 -4.15
CA TYR A 260 -12.58 -41.21 -5.09
C TYR A 260 -13.36 -40.41 -6.18
N PRO A 261 -12.75 -39.37 -6.80
CA PRO A 261 -11.45 -38.80 -6.45
C PRO A 261 -11.47 -37.99 -5.14
N VAL A 262 -10.30 -37.84 -4.51
CA VAL A 262 -10.10 -37.07 -3.26
C VAL A 262 -8.92 -36.10 -3.37
N VAL A 263 -8.83 -35.20 -2.40
CA VAL A 263 -7.74 -34.24 -2.24
C VAL A 263 -7.05 -34.49 -0.89
N ILE A 264 -5.72 -34.42 -0.87
CA ILE A 264 -4.91 -34.35 0.34
C ILE A 264 -4.36 -32.94 0.49
N LYS A 265 -4.49 -32.34 1.68
CA LYS A 265 -3.89 -31.04 1.99
C LYS A 265 -3.54 -30.87 3.47
N PRO A 266 -2.51 -30.08 3.81
CA PRO A 266 -2.32 -29.57 5.16
C PRO A 266 -3.49 -28.68 5.60
N ALA A 267 -3.89 -28.80 6.86
CA ALA A 267 -4.90 -27.93 7.47
C ALA A 267 -4.37 -26.51 7.79
N ASP A 268 -3.05 -26.37 7.89
CA ASP A 268 -2.33 -25.24 8.47
C ASP A 268 -1.29 -24.61 7.51
N LYS A 269 -1.43 -24.88 6.21
CA LYS A 269 -0.60 -24.25 5.16
C LYS A 269 -1.47 -23.50 4.15
N ASP A 270 -0.89 -22.44 3.61
CA ASP A 270 -1.49 -21.57 2.61
C ASP A 270 -0.86 -21.78 1.24
N GLN A 271 -1.39 -21.05 0.23
CA GLN A 271 -0.82 -20.99 -1.13
C GLN A 271 -0.68 -22.36 -1.82
N GLY A 272 -1.51 -23.32 -1.44
CA GLY A 272 -1.51 -24.66 -2.02
C GLY A 272 -0.28 -25.51 -1.67
N ILE A 273 0.54 -25.12 -0.67
CA ILE A 273 1.70 -25.93 -0.26
C ILE A 273 1.22 -27.26 0.33
N GLY A 274 1.75 -28.38 -0.19
CA GLY A 274 1.34 -29.73 0.23
C GLY A 274 -0.04 -30.18 -0.25
N VAL A 275 -0.69 -29.42 -1.16
CA VAL A 275 -1.99 -29.80 -1.73
C VAL A 275 -1.79 -30.72 -2.95
N PHE A 276 -2.46 -31.87 -2.92
CA PHE A 276 -2.53 -32.86 -4.00
C PHE A 276 -4.00 -33.15 -4.30
N ALA A 277 -4.46 -32.81 -5.49
CA ALA A 277 -5.86 -32.92 -5.89
C ALA A 277 -6.06 -33.96 -7.01
N GLY A 278 -7.30 -34.42 -7.20
CA GLY A 278 -7.64 -35.37 -8.27
C GLY A 278 -7.11 -36.79 -8.05
N LEU A 279 -6.80 -37.17 -6.80
CA LEU A 279 -6.26 -38.50 -6.49
C LEU A 279 -7.36 -39.54 -6.72
N ARG A 280 -7.15 -40.48 -7.64
CA ARG A 280 -8.17 -41.46 -8.09
C ARG A 280 -8.02 -42.85 -7.47
N GLY A 281 -6.96 -43.11 -6.71
CA GLY A 281 -6.75 -44.42 -6.11
C GLY A 281 -5.73 -44.44 -4.97
N GLU A 282 -5.72 -45.56 -4.24
CA GLU A 282 -4.95 -45.74 -3.01
C GLU A 282 -3.46 -45.49 -3.17
N ARG A 283 -2.84 -45.98 -4.25
CA ARG A 283 -1.39 -45.79 -4.49
C ARG A 283 -1.03 -44.30 -4.58
N SER A 284 -1.76 -43.55 -5.41
CA SER A 284 -1.56 -42.10 -5.55
C SER A 284 -1.80 -41.35 -4.23
N LEU A 285 -2.79 -41.78 -3.46
CA LEU A 285 -3.11 -41.21 -2.15
C LEU A 285 -1.97 -41.39 -1.14
N ARG A 286 -1.38 -42.58 -1.06
CA ARG A 286 -0.27 -42.86 -0.13
C ARG A 286 0.97 -42.03 -0.44
N ILE A 287 1.29 -41.88 -1.73
CA ILE A 287 2.41 -41.03 -2.19
C ILE A 287 2.14 -39.58 -1.79
N ALA A 288 0.95 -39.06 -2.12
CA ALA A 288 0.54 -37.70 -1.77
C ALA A 288 0.54 -37.47 -0.24
N TYR A 289 0.09 -38.45 0.56
CA TYR A 289 0.10 -38.36 2.01
C TYR A 289 1.52 -38.20 2.57
N ARG A 290 2.49 -39.01 2.10
CA ARG A 290 3.88 -38.91 2.55
C ARG A 290 4.46 -37.54 2.25
N ALA A 291 4.30 -37.08 1.01
CA ALA A 291 4.78 -35.77 0.59
C ALA A 291 4.10 -34.62 1.37
N ALA A 292 2.79 -34.71 1.63
CA ALA A 292 2.10 -33.72 2.45
C ALA A 292 2.57 -33.75 3.92
N LYS A 293 2.88 -34.94 4.46
CA LYS A 293 3.33 -35.13 5.84
C LYS A 293 4.72 -34.53 6.10
N GLU A 294 5.58 -34.47 5.09
CA GLU A 294 6.87 -33.76 5.16
C GLU A 294 6.69 -32.26 5.39
N VAL A 295 5.56 -31.69 4.95
CA VAL A 295 5.26 -30.26 5.06
C VAL A 295 4.51 -29.93 6.36
N SER A 296 3.61 -30.82 6.80
CA SER A 296 2.78 -30.59 7.99
C SER A 296 2.38 -31.88 8.69
N SER A 297 2.26 -31.82 10.01
CA SER A 297 1.69 -32.92 10.80
C SER A 297 0.16 -33.01 10.71
N HIS A 298 -0.54 -31.94 10.32
CA HIS A 298 -2.00 -31.84 10.26
C HIS A 298 -2.53 -32.03 8.84
N ILE A 299 -2.83 -33.27 8.47
CA ILE A 299 -3.25 -33.61 7.10
C ILE A 299 -4.76 -33.85 7.04
N LEU A 300 -5.42 -33.27 6.05
CA LEU A 300 -6.82 -33.47 5.71
C LEU A 300 -6.94 -34.32 4.45
N VAL A 301 -7.91 -35.25 4.45
CA VAL A 301 -8.45 -35.85 3.23
C VAL A 301 -9.85 -35.28 3.02
N GLU A 302 -10.12 -34.78 1.83
CA GLU A 302 -11.42 -34.21 1.45
C GLU A 302 -11.90 -34.73 0.10
N LYS A 303 -13.21 -34.67 -0.12
CA LYS A 303 -13.80 -35.02 -1.43
C LYS A 303 -13.31 -34.05 -2.50
N HIS A 304 -12.87 -34.56 -3.65
CA HIS A 304 -12.57 -33.72 -4.80
C HIS A 304 -13.88 -33.28 -5.46
N HIS A 305 -13.99 -31.99 -5.73
CA HIS A 305 -15.11 -31.38 -6.43
C HIS A 305 -14.62 -30.81 -7.75
N HIS A 306 -15.33 -31.12 -8.83
CA HIS A 306 -15.05 -30.61 -10.16
C HIS A 306 -15.67 -29.20 -10.32
N GLY A 307 -15.00 -28.36 -11.08
CA GLY A 307 -15.44 -26.99 -11.35
C GLY A 307 -14.25 -26.06 -11.53
N GLU A 308 -14.58 -24.83 -11.86
CA GLU A 308 -13.66 -23.70 -11.98
C GLU A 308 -13.44 -23.03 -10.63
N ASP A 309 -12.27 -22.44 -10.44
CA ASP A 309 -11.90 -21.75 -9.19
C ASP A 309 -12.20 -20.24 -9.29
N TYR A 310 -13.18 -19.77 -8.50
CA TYR A 310 -13.53 -18.36 -8.41
C TYR A 310 -13.22 -17.80 -7.03
N ARG A 311 -12.79 -16.53 -6.99
CA ARG A 311 -12.74 -15.75 -5.76
C ARG A 311 -13.71 -14.60 -5.82
N PHE A 312 -14.66 -14.59 -4.89
CA PHE A 312 -15.58 -13.49 -4.65
C PHE A 312 -15.03 -12.67 -3.48
N THR A 313 -14.56 -11.44 -3.75
CA THR A 313 -14.18 -10.49 -2.70
C THR A 313 -15.42 -9.75 -2.25
N VAL A 314 -15.78 -9.96 -0.98
CA VAL A 314 -16.92 -9.35 -0.30
C VAL A 314 -16.43 -8.16 0.52
N MET A 315 -17.21 -7.10 0.52
CA MET A 315 -17.08 -5.96 1.42
C MET A 315 -18.46 -5.59 1.95
N ALA A 316 -18.58 -5.55 3.28
CA ALA A 316 -19.82 -5.42 4.02
C ALA A 316 -20.88 -6.42 3.53
N ASP A 317 -21.89 -5.94 2.81
CA ASP A 317 -23.06 -6.69 2.37
C ASP A 317 -23.08 -6.95 0.86
N ARG A 318 -21.96 -6.70 0.15
CA ARG A 318 -21.88 -6.91 -1.31
C ARG A 318 -20.57 -7.51 -1.79
N VAL A 319 -20.61 -8.07 -2.99
CA VAL A 319 -19.41 -8.50 -3.72
C VAL A 319 -18.86 -7.31 -4.50
N ILE A 320 -17.58 -6.99 -4.30
CA ILE A 320 -16.90 -5.86 -4.96
C ILE A 320 -15.99 -6.29 -6.11
N LYS A 321 -15.62 -7.58 -6.15
CA LYS A 321 -14.72 -8.11 -7.19
C LYS A 321 -14.86 -9.62 -7.30
N ILE A 322 -14.88 -10.14 -8.53
CA ILE A 322 -14.87 -11.58 -8.80
C ILE A 322 -13.70 -11.90 -9.71
N MET A 323 -12.85 -12.84 -9.29
CA MET A 323 -11.72 -13.32 -10.09
C MET A 323 -11.92 -14.79 -10.41
N HIS A 324 -11.92 -15.13 -11.69
CA HIS A 324 -11.72 -16.51 -12.15
C HIS A 324 -10.23 -16.83 -12.15
N ARG A 325 -9.83 -17.79 -11.32
CA ARG A 325 -8.43 -18.18 -11.11
C ARG A 325 -8.13 -19.39 -11.96
N LYS A 326 -7.42 -19.17 -13.05
CA LYS A 326 -7.03 -20.22 -13.97
C LYS A 326 -5.68 -20.80 -13.56
N PRO A 327 -5.51 -22.14 -13.58
CA PRO A 327 -4.20 -22.75 -13.44
C PRO A 327 -3.24 -22.30 -14.54
N GLY A 328 -1.95 -22.54 -14.30
CA GLY A 328 -0.93 -22.27 -15.33
C GLY A 328 -1.22 -23.10 -16.57
N GLN A 329 -1.41 -22.42 -17.70
CA GLN A 329 -1.80 -23.04 -18.96
C GLN A 329 -1.29 -22.22 -20.15
N VAL A 330 -1.22 -22.84 -21.32
CA VAL A 330 -1.07 -22.17 -22.62
C VAL A 330 -2.30 -22.45 -23.48
N THR A 331 -2.60 -21.56 -24.44
CA THR A 331 -3.73 -21.73 -25.36
C THR A 331 -3.18 -22.01 -26.75
N GLY A 332 -3.66 -23.09 -27.37
CA GLY A 332 -3.27 -23.48 -28.72
C GLY A 332 -3.66 -22.43 -29.76
N ASP A 333 -2.75 -22.18 -30.68
CA ASP A 333 -2.96 -21.33 -31.86
C ASP A 333 -3.03 -22.15 -33.15
N GLY A 334 -2.99 -23.49 -33.06
CA GLY A 334 -2.98 -24.43 -34.18
C GLY A 334 -1.69 -24.43 -35.00
N GLN A 335 -0.64 -23.71 -34.57
CA GLN A 335 0.60 -23.55 -35.33
C GLN A 335 1.85 -23.85 -34.50
N GLN A 336 1.89 -23.40 -33.26
CA GLN A 336 3.04 -23.53 -32.38
C GLN A 336 2.96 -24.78 -31.51
N THR A 337 4.13 -25.35 -31.20
CA THR A 337 4.22 -26.43 -30.22
C THR A 337 3.95 -25.93 -28.80
N VAL A 338 3.59 -26.83 -27.89
CA VAL A 338 3.46 -26.49 -26.45
C VAL A 338 4.73 -25.79 -25.93
N ALA A 339 5.92 -26.27 -26.30
CA ALA A 339 7.18 -25.64 -25.90
C ALA A 339 7.34 -24.20 -26.41
N GLN A 340 6.92 -23.92 -27.65
CA GLN A 340 6.94 -22.58 -28.23
C GLN A 340 5.94 -21.64 -27.55
N LEU A 341 4.72 -22.12 -27.29
CA LEU A 341 3.70 -21.35 -26.58
C LEU A 341 4.15 -21.00 -25.15
N VAL A 342 4.82 -21.92 -24.45
CA VAL A 342 5.41 -21.64 -23.12
C VAL A 342 6.50 -20.59 -23.21
N ALA A 343 7.42 -20.70 -24.19
CA ALA A 343 8.47 -19.70 -24.37
C ALA A 343 7.91 -18.31 -24.69
N GLN A 344 6.85 -18.24 -25.50
CA GLN A 344 6.13 -16.98 -25.77
C GLN A 344 5.50 -16.40 -24.50
N ALA A 345 4.82 -17.22 -23.69
CA ALA A 345 4.25 -16.77 -22.42
C ALA A 345 5.34 -16.24 -21.46
N GLN A 346 6.49 -16.90 -21.39
CA GLN A 346 7.64 -16.46 -20.60
C GLN A 346 8.25 -15.14 -21.09
N ALA A 347 8.18 -14.85 -22.39
CA ALA A 347 8.65 -13.60 -22.98
C ALA A 347 7.73 -12.40 -22.70
N SER A 348 6.50 -12.63 -22.23
CA SER A 348 5.56 -11.55 -21.88
C SER A 348 6.12 -10.62 -20.80
N GLU A 349 5.76 -9.33 -20.89
CA GLU A 349 6.26 -8.31 -19.96
C GLU A 349 5.95 -8.64 -18.49
N ASP A 350 4.77 -9.21 -18.22
CA ASP A 350 4.38 -9.62 -16.87
C ASP A 350 5.26 -10.75 -16.31
N HIS A 351 5.64 -11.72 -17.14
CA HIS A 351 6.56 -12.80 -16.74
C HIS A 351 7.97 -12.27 -16.52
N GLN A 352 8.45 -11.39 -17.40
CA GLN A 352 9.77 -10.77 -17.26
C GLN A 352 9.86 -9.87 -16.02
N ARG A 353 8.83 -9.08 -15.73
CA ARG A 353 8.75 -8.25 -14.52
C ARG A 353 8.74 -9.12 -13.27
N ALA A 354 8.02 -10.23 -13.28
CA ALA A 354 8.02 -11.17 -12.18
C ALA A 354 9.37 -11.85 -11.97
N LEU A 355 10.06 -12.21 -13.05
CA LEU A 355 11.42 -12.76 -13.02
C LEU A 355 12.39 -11.75 -12.39
N ARG A 356 12.38 -10.49 -12.83
CA ARG A 356 13.21 -9.41 -12.25
C ARG A 356 12.94 -9.22 -10.75
N ARG A 357 11.68 -9.33 -10.32
CA ARG A 357 11.29 -9.14 -8.92
C ARG A 357 11.61 -10.32 -8.01
N THR A 358 11.46 -11.55 -8.51
CA THR A 358 11.49 -12.77 -7.68
C THR A 358 12.68 -13.68 -7.95
N GLY A 359 13.40 -13.46 -9.05
CA GLY A 359 14.47 -14.34 -9.53
C GLY A 359 13.98 -15.69 -10.07
N LYS A 360 12.66 -15.89 -10.22
CA LYS A 360 12.08 -17.18 -10.64
C LYS A 360 11.24 -17.02 -11.90
N MET A 361 11.48 -17.89 -12.88
CA MET A 361 10.67 -17.98 -14.08
C MET A 361 9.32 -18.60 -13.74
N ARG A 362 8.23 -17.92 -14.14
CA ARG A 362 6.87 -18.44 -14.01
C ARG A 362 6.56 -19.34 -15.21
N LEU A 363 5.80 -20.42 -14.97
CA LEU A 363 5.37 -21.41 -15.95
C LEU A 363 6.53 -22.09 -16.70
N GLN A 364 6.93 -23.29 -16.25
CA GLN A 364 8.04 -24.06 -16.83
C GLN A 364 7.58 -25.48 -17.20
N LEU A 365 8.23 -26.09 -18.19
CA LEU A 365 8.08 -27.52 -18.52
C LEU A 365 8.85 -28.41 -17.54
N ASP A 366 8.47 -28.32 -16.26
CA ASP A 366 9.00 -29.16 -15.18
C ASP A 366 8.22 -30.48 -15.07
N ALA A 367 8.58 -31.33 -14.10
CA ALA A 367 7.97 -32.64 -13.92
C ALA A 367 6.43 -32.61 -13.79
N GLU A 368 5.86 -31.58 -13.13
CA GLU A 368 4.39 -31.43 -13.02
C GLU A 368 3.77 -31.10 -14.39
N ALA A 369 4.39 -30.19 -15.16
CA ALA A 369 3.91 -29.88 -16.50
C ALA A 369 3.96 -31.12 -17.41
N LEU A 370 5.06 -31.88 -17.37
CA LEU A 370 5.22 -33.07 -18.20
C LEU A 370 4.18 -34.16 -17.85
N GLU A 371 3.94 -34.40 -16.55
CA GLU A 371 2.89 -35.33 -16.09
C GLU A 371 1.50 -34.88 -16.55
N LEU A 372 1.22 -33.59 -16.52
CA LEU A 372 -0.06 -33.04 -17.00
C LEU A 372 -0.22 -33.13 -18.52
N LEU A 373 0.86 -32.97 -19.28
CA LEU A 373 0.83 -33.17 -20.72
C LEU A 373 0.53 -34.63 -21.04
N GLU A 374 1.17 -35.58 -20.36
CA GLU A 374 0.87 -37.01 -20.49
C GLU A 374 -0.59 -37.32 -20.14
N ASP A 375 -1.12 -36.75 -19.05
CA ASP A 375 -2.53 -36.87 -18.65
C ASP A 375 -3.50 -36.33 -19.74
N GLN A 376 -3.05 -35.39 -20.58
CA GLN A 376 -3.79 -34.79 -21.69
C GLN A 376 -3.48 -35.43 -23.06
N GLU A 377 -2.70 -36.52 -23.08
CA GLU A 377 -2.24 -37.18 -24.32
C GLU A 377 -1.41 -36.24 -25.23
N LEU A 378 -0.75 -35.25 -24.64
CA LEU A 378 0.11 -34.26 -25.31
C LEU A 378 1.58 -34.45 -24.94
N THR A 379 2.46 -33.87 -25.76
CA THR A 379 3.91 -33.77 -25.51
C THR A 379 4.35 -32.31 -25.68
N THR A 380 5.61 -32.02 -25.37
CA THR A 380 6.18 -30.67 -25.59
C THR A 380 6.19 -30.26 -27.07
N GLU A 381 6.20 -31.24 -27.98
CA GLU A 381 6.21 -31.05 -29.43
C GLU A 381 4.82 -31.11 -30.06
N SER A 382 3.78 -31.40 -29.28
CA SER A 382 2.41 -31.38 -29.78
C SER A 382 2.02 -29.95 -30.16
N ILE A 383 1.28 -29.78 -31.26
CA ILE A 383 0.68 -28.52 -31.69
C ILE A 383 -0.79 -28.56 -31.27
N PRO A 384 -1.19 -27.86 -30.20
CA PRO A 384 -2.57 -27.88 -29.73
C PRO A 384 -3.47 -27.12 -30.73
N ALA A 385 -4.70 -27.59 -30.89
CA ALA A 385 -5.67 -26.95 -31.78
C ALA A 385 -5.96 -25.51 -31.35
N ILE A 386 -6.48 -24.70 -32.28
CA ILE A 386 -6.89 -23.33 -31.99
C ILE A 386 -7.87 -23.32 -30.80
N ASN A 387 -7.56 -22.52 -29.78
CA ASN A 387 -8.30 -22.38 -28.51
C ASN A 387 -8.26 -23.60 -27.58
N GLU A 388 -7.49 -24.64 -27.90
CA GLU A 388 -7.27 -25.76 -26.98
C GLU A 388 -6.46 -25.29 -25.77
N MET A 389 -7.00 -25.45 -24.55
CA MET A 389 -6.30 -25.07 -23.33
C MET A 389 -5.42 -26.24 -22.86
N VAL A 390 -4.11 -26.03 -22.86
CA VAL A 390 -3.14 -27.01 -22.38
C VAL A 390 -2.73 -26.69 -20.96
N LEU A 391 -3.18 -27.51 -20.02
CA LEU A 391 -2.91 -27.36 -18.60
C LEU A 391 -1.46 -27.73 -18.28
N LEU A 392 -0.74 -26.86 -17.58
CA LEU A 392 0.65 -27.07 -17.16
C LEU A 392 0.82 -27.06 -15.64
N ARG A 393 -0.21 -26.67 -14.88
CA ARG A 393 -0.22 -26.68 -13.42
C ARG A 393 -1.55 -27.19 -12.90
N ARG A 394 -1.53 -27.93 -11.80
CA ARG A 394 -2.77 -28.35 -11.09
C ARG A 394 -3.37 -27.20 -10.25
N LYS A 395 -2.59 -26.14 -9.97
CA LYS A 395 -2.95 -25.05 -9.03
C LYS A 395 -3.14 -23.71 -9.74
N SER A 396 -4.20 -22.99 -9.37
CA SER A 396 -4.55 -21.64 -9.87
C SER A 396 -3.80 -20.49 -9.19
N ASN A 397 -2.50 -20.68 -8.92
CA ASN A 397 -1.67 -19.66 -8.28
C ASN A 397 -0.84 -18.87 -9.30
N ILE A 398 -0.88 -17.53 -9.25
CA ILE A 398 0.00 -16.66 -10.08
C ILE A 398 1.48 -17.01 -9.90
N SER A 399 1.90 -17.32 -8.67
CA SER A 399 3.30 -17.67 -8.37
C SER A 399 3.77 -18.92 -9.12
N SER A 400 2.84 -19.79 -9.55
CA SER A 400 3.12 -21.01 -10.31
C SER A 400 2.84 -20.86 -11.81
N GLY A 401 2.48 -19.65 -12.29
CA GLY A 401 2.14 -19.39 -13.69
C GLY A 401 0.65 -19.35 -14.00
N GLY A 402 -0.23 -19.45 -13.00
CA GLY A 402 -1.67 -19.25 -13.17
C GLY A 402 -2.03 -17.80 -13.54
N SER A 403 -3.18 -17.64 -14.19
CA SER A 403 -3.72 -16.33 -14.56
C SER A 403 -5.02 -16.04 -13.80
N HIS A 404 -5.38 -14.76 -13.74
CA HIS A 404 -6.68 -14.36 -13.23
C HIS A 404 -7.45 -13.64 -14.34
N ALA A 405 -8.72 -13.98 -14.51
CA ALA A 405 -9.63 -13.23 -15.35
C ALA A 405 -10.66 -12.53 -14.46
N LEU A 406 -10.79 -11.21 -14.63
CA LEU A 406 -11.83 -10.45 -13.95
C LEU A 406 -13.19 -10.85 -14.52
N ILE A 407 -14.13 -11.18 -13.65
CA ILE A 407 -15.54 -11.35 -14.01
C ILE A 407 -16.28 -10.09 -13.52
N PRO A 408 -16.98 -9.35 -14.40
CA PRO A 408 -17.83 -8.25 -13.97
C PRO A 408 -18.85 -8.76 -12.94
N VAL A 409 -19.04 -8.02 -11.84
CA VAL A 409 -19.88 -8.48 -10.72
C VAL A 409 -21.33 -8.68 -11.18
N GLU A 410 -21.80 -7.80 -12.07
CA GLU A 410 -23.10 -7.83 -12.72
C GLU A 410 -23.31 -9.04 -13.65
N ALA A 411 -22.23 -9.69 -14.10
CA ALA A 411 -22.31 -10.89 -14.93
C ALA A 411 -22.45 -12.16 -14.09
N ALA A 412 -22.12 -12.12 -12.80
CA ALA A 412 -22.26 -13.28 -11.92
C ALA A 412 -23.71 -13.46 -11.46
N HIS A 413 -24.11 -14.71 -11.25
CA HIS A 413 -25.46 -15.01 -10.79
C HIS A 413 -25.67 -14.45 -9.36
N PRO A 414 -26.80 -13.76 -9.07
CA PRO A 414 -27.08 -13.19 -7.75
C PRO A 414 -27.02 -14.20 -6.59
N ASP A 415 -27.42 -15.45 -6.83
CA ASP A 415 -27.35 -16.53 -5.82
C ASP A 415 -25.90 -16.81 -5.38
N ASN A 416 -24.93 -16.70 -6.29
CA ASN A 416 -23.50 -16.93 -5.99
C ASN A 416 -22.94 -15.77 -5.16
N CYS A 417 -23.34 -14.54 -5.49
CA CYS A 417 -23.03 -13.36 -4.68
C CYS A 417 -23.62 -13.49 -3.27
N THR A 418 -24.89 -13.90 -3.18
CA THR A 418 -25.58 -14.13 -1.90
C THR A 418 -24.88 -15.21 -1.06
N LEU A 419 -24.43 -16.30 -1.69
CA LEU A 419 -23.65 -17.34 -1.03
C LEU A 419 -22.34 -16.79 -0.44
N ALA A 420 -21.58 -16.02 -1.23
CA ALA A 420 -20.33 -15.42 -0.79
C ALA A 420 -20.53 -14.42 0.37
N ILE A 421 -21.50 -13.51 0.23
CA ILE A 421 -21.86 -12.54 1.27
C ILE A 421 -22.26 -13.26 2.57
N ARG A 422 -23.08 -14.30 2.46
CA ARG A 422 -23.52 -15.10 3.61
C ARG A 422 -22.35 -15.81 4.29
N ALA A 423 -21.38 -16.34 3.54
CA ALA A 423 -20.20 -16.98 4.10
C ALA A 423 -19.33 -16.00 4.91
N ALA A 424 -19.12 -14.78 4.39
CA ALA A 424 -18.41 -13.72 5.11
C ALA A 424 -19.17 -13.29 6.38
N SER A 425 -20.47 -13.06 6.25
CA SER A 425 -21.36 -12.63 7.34
C SER A 425 -21.43 -13.62 8.51
N ILE A 426 -21.49 -14.92 8.24
CA ILE A 426 -21.49 -15.97 9.29
C ILE A 426 -20.23 -15.90 10.16
N LEU A 427 -19.08 -15.54 9.56
CA LEU A 427 -17.82 -15.37 10.28
C LEU A 427 -17.63 -13.95 10.83
N GLY A 428 -18.59 -13.04 10.62
CA GLY A 428 -18.53 -11.65 11.02
C GLY A 428 -17.46 -10.84 10.27
N LEU A 429 -17.02 -11.29 9.10
CA LEU A 429 -15.96 -10.62 8.33
C LEU A 429 -16.57 -9.53 7.46
N ASP A 430 -16.12 -8.29 7.66
CA ASP A 430 -16.52 -7.11 6.89
C ASP A 430 -15.79 -7.03 5.55
N ILE A 431 -14.58 -7.58 5.43
CA ILE A 431 -13.88 -7.78 4.16
C ILE A 431 -13.38 -9.22 4.12
N ALA A 432 -13.75 -9.97 3.08
CA ALA A 432 -13.34 -11.36 2.93
C ALA A 432 -13.19 -11.76 1.46
N GLY A 433 -12.27 -12.68 1.18
CA GLY A 433 -12.19 -13.39 -0.09
C GLY A 433 -12.80 -14.78 0.07
N ILE A 434 -13.88 -15.06 -0.66
CA ILE A 434 -14.57 -16.36 -0.63
C ILE A 434 -14.17 -17.15 -1.85
N ASP A 435 -13.55 -18.30 -1.61
CA ASP A 435 -13.05 -19.18 -2.66
C ASP A 435 -14.10 -20.25 -2.95
N LEU A 436 -14.64 -20.22 -4.17
CA LEU A 436 -15.69 -21.12 -4.62
C LEU A 436 -15.17 -21.99 -5.76
N ILE A 437 -15.40 -23.30 -5.66
CA ILE A 437 -15.33 -24.21 -6.81
C ILE A 437 -16.76 -24.42 -7.32
N MET A 438 -17.01 -24.07 -8.58
CA MET A 438 -18.30 -24.23 -9.26
C MET A 438 -18.11 -24.30 -10.78
N PRO A 439 -19.05 -24.88 -11.56
CA PRO A 439 -18.90 -24.98 -13.01
C PRO A 439 -18.83 -23.62 -13.73
N ASP A 440 -19.74 -22.70 -13.43
CA ASP A 440 -19.75 -21.33 -13.98
C ASP A 440 -20.34 -20.37 -12.93
N ALA A 441 -19.66 -19.24 -12.69
CA ALA A 441 -20.11 -18.17 -11.80
C ALA A 441 -21.35 -17.42 -12.31
N ARG A 442 -21.72 -17.58 -13.58
CA ARG A 442 -22.90 -16.97 -14.22
C ARG A 442 -24.18 -17.77 -14.02
N GLU A 443 -24.08 -19.02 -13.61
CA GLU A 443 -25.21 -19.90 -13.32
C GLU A 443 -25.42 -20.03 -11.80
N SER A 444 -26.66 -20.24 -11.36
CA SER A 444 -26.96 -20.39 -9.94
C SER A 444 -26.32 -21.65 -9.35
N TRP A 445 -25.56 -21.50 -8.26
CA TRP A 445 -25.03 -22.64 -7.49
C TRP A 445 -26.13 -23.55 -6.93
N LEU A 446 -27.37 -23.08 -6.81
CA LEU A 446 -28.51 -23.91 -6.38
C LEU A 446 -28.83 -24.98 -7.43
N THR A 447 -28.54 -24.71 -8.70
CA THR A 447 -28.76 -25.62 -9.82
C THR A 447 -27.52 -26.44 -10.15
N THR A 448 -26.36 -25.80 -10.21
CA THR A 448 -25.10 -26.42 -10.67
C THR A 448 -24.25 -26.99 -9.55
N GLY A 449 -24.51 -26.57 -8.31
CA GLY A 449 -23.66 -26.84 -7.15
C GLY A 449 -22.45 -25.88 -7.07
N ALA A 450 -22.01 -25.62 -5.84
CA ALA A 450 -20.77 -24.94 -5.56
C ALA A 450 -20.16 -25.50 -4.27
N ILE A 451 -18.89 -25.22 -4.01
CA ILE A 451 -18.21 -25.57 -2.76
C ILE A 451 -17.37 -24.39 -2.30
N ILE A 452 -17.57 -23.96 -1.05
CA ILE A 452 -16.71 -22.98 -0.37
C ILE A 452 -15.45 -23.69 0.10
N CYS A 453 -14.37 -23.53 -0.65
CA CYS A 453 -13.10 -24.18 -0.36
C CYS A 453 -12.32 -23.47 0.75
N GLU A 454 -12.40 -22.15 0.81
CA GLU A 454 -11.65 -21.32 1.75
C GLU A 454 -12.36 -19.97 1.94
N VAL A 455 -12.25 -19.44 3.16
CA VAL A 455 -12.63 -18.06 3.47
C VAL A 455 -11.39 -17.32 3.96
N ASN A 456 -10.99 -16.31 3.21
CA ASN A 456 -9.80 -15.52 3.46
C ASN A 456 -10.20 -14.23 4.18
N ALA A 457 -9.87 -14.11 5.46
CA ALA A 457 -10.17 -12.91 6.27
C ALA A 457 -9.23 -11.71 6.01
N GLN A 458 -8.15 -11.92 5.26
CA GLN A 458 -7.23 -10.85 4.85
C GLN A 458 -6.93 -11.01 3.35
N PRO A 459 -7.94 -10.88 2.47
CA PRO A 459 -7.75 -11.13 1.05
C PRO A 459 -6.81 -10.08 0.45
N GLN A 460 -6.03 -10.50 -0.56
CA GLN A 460 -5.36 -9.55 -1.44
C GLN A 460 -6.40 -8.97 -2.40
N ILE A 461 -6.56 -7.64 -2.39
CA ILE A 461 -7.60 -6.99 -3.20
C ILE A 461 -7.15 -6.86 -4.67
N GLY A 462 -5.89 -6.50 -4.87
CA GLY A 462 -5.27 -6.31 -6.18
C GLY A 462 -5.79 -5.06 -6.91
N TYR A 463 -4.89 -4.21 -7.41
CA TYR A 463 -5.24 -2.92 -8.02
C TYR A 463 -5.26 -2.93 -9.56
N ARG A 464 -4.49 -3.82 -10.21
CA ARG A 464 -4.26 -3.76 -11.66
C ARG A 464 -5.52 -3.97 -12.48
N ASP A 465 -6.27 -5.01 -12.13
CA ASP A 465 -7.47 -5.41 -12.87
C ASP A 465 -8.70 -4.57 -12.48
N THR A 466 -8.60 -3.76 -11.43
CA THR A 466 -9.71 -2.93 -10.94
C THR A 466 -9.16 -1.59 -10.44
N PRO A 467 -8.72 -0.71 -11.36
CA PRO A 467 -8.22 0.62 -11.00
C PRO A 467 -9.25 1.36 -10.15
N GLY A 468 -8.81 2.06 -9.11
CA GLY A 468 -9.69 2.82 -8.22
C GLY A 468 -10.32 2.04 -7.06
N ILE A 469 -10.28 0.70 -7.06
CA ILE A 469 -10.93 -0.12 -6.01
C ILE A 469 -10.58 0.30 -4.57
N TYR A 470 -9.32 0.63 -4.29
CA TYR A 470 -8.90 1.08 -2.97
C TYR A 470 -9.50 2.45 -2.58
N LYS A 471 -9.68 3.35 -3.56
CA LYS A 471 -10.34 4.65 -3.32
C LYS A 471 -11.81 4.43 -2.95
N ASP A 472 -12.50 3.58 -3.69
CA ASP A 472 -13.91 3.25 -3.44
C ASP A 472 -14.11 2.55 -2.11
N MET A 473 -13.24 1.58 -1.78
CA MET A 473 -13.25 0.94 -0.46
C MET A 473 -13.07 1.96 0.66
N LEU A 474 -12.13 2.91 0.53
CA LEU A 474 -11.93 3.93 1.57
C LEU A 474 -13.14 4.86 1.74
N ARG A 475 -13.81 5.26 0.65
CA ARG A 475 -15.01 6.12 0.72
C ARG A 475 -16.12 5.48 1.55
N GLU A 476 -16.22 4.17 1.54
CA GLU A 476 -17.20 3.44 2.33
C GLU A 476 -16.71 3.11 3.74
N LEU A 477 -15.45 2.70 3.89
CA LEU A 477 -14.89 2.36 5.20
C LEU A 477 -14.81 3.58 6.12
N VAL A 478 -14.35 4.71 5.57
CA VAL A 478 -13.96 5.92 6.30
C VAL A 478 -15.05 6.99 6.12
N PRO A 479 -15.89 7.23 7.15
CA PRO A 479 -16.97 8.21 7.05
C PRO A 479 -16.45 9.64 6.83
N GLY A 480 -17.22 10.48 6.13
CA GLY A 480 -16.92 11.90 6.00
C GLY A 480 -15.53 12.20 5.41
N ALA A 481 -15.02 11.30 4.56
CA ALA A 481 -13.64 11.33 4.04
C ALA A 481 -12.56 11.40 5.14
N GLY A 482 -12.85 10.87 6.32
CA GLY A 482 -11.92 10.85 7.45
C GLY A 482 -11.74 12.19 8.15
N ALA A 483 -12.55 13.20 7.83
CA ALA A 483 -12.44 14.53 8.43
C ALA A 483 -13.46 14.74 9.53
N ILE A 484 -13.05 15.44 10.58
CA ILE A 484 -13.93 16.09 11.56
C ILE A 484 -13.55 17.57 11.61
N PRO A 485 -14.40 18.47 12.14
CA PRO A 485 -13.96 19.83 12.41
C PRO A 485 -12.80 19.83 13.41
N VAL A 486 -11.69 20.46 13.03
CA VAL A 486 -10.51 20.63 13.88
C VAL A 486 -10.10 22.08 13.89
N HIS A 487 -10.05 22.68 15.06
CA HIS A 487 -9.74 24.08 15.29
C HIS A 487 -8.36 24.21 15.94
N LEU A 488 -7.63 25.26 15.60
CA LEU A 488 -6.31 25.55 16.16
C LEU A 488 -6.39 26.76 17.10
N LEU A 489 -5.86 26.60 18.31
CA LEU A 489 -5.51 27.68 19.23
C LEU A 489 -3.99 27.72 19.39
N LEU A 490 -3.33 28.68 18.76
CA LEU A 490 -1.88 28.85 18.87
C LEU A 490 -1.54 29.64 20.14
N THR A 491 -0.70 29.07 21.00
CA THR A 491 -0.23 29.68 22.25
C THR A 491 1.25 30.05 22.15
N SER A 492 1.70 30.99 22.97
CA SER A 492 3.09 31.44 23.03
C SER A 492 3.44 31.90 24.44
N GLY A 493 3.92 30.97 25.26
CA GLY A 493 4.50 31.27 26.58
C GLY A 493 3.50 31.66 27.67
N GLN A 494 2.19 31.57 27.44
CA GLN A 494 1.20 31.77 28.52
C GLN A 494 1.28 30.65 29.58
N PRO A 495 0.89 30.93 30.84
CA PRO A 495 0.79 29.89 31.87
C PRO A 495 -0.20 28.78 31.49
N ALA A 496 0.08 27.55 31.92
CA ALA A 496 -0.73 26.38 31.60
C ALA A 496 -2.21 26.53 32.01
N SER A 497 -2.49 27.17 33.16
CA SER A 497 -3.86 27.46 33.61
C SER A 497 -4.61 28.38 32.65
N GLN A 498 -3.96 29.43 32.16
CA GLN A 498 -4.55 30.36 31.20
C GLN A 498 -4.79 29.68 29.85
N ILE A 499 -3.85 28.83 29.40
CA ILE A 499 -4.01 28.04 28.17
C ILE A 499 -5.21 27.08 28.31
N PHE A 500 -5.34 26.41 29.45
CA PHE A 500 -6.46 25.51 29.72
C PHE A 500 -7.80 26.25 29.68
N GLU A 501 -7.95 27.35 30.42
CA GLU A 501 -9.18 28.14 30.44
C GLU A 501 -9.55 28.66 29.05
N ALA A 502 -8.56 29.18 28.29
CA ALA A 502 -8.78 29.66 26.94
C ALA A 502 -9.16 28.53 25.97
N ALA A 503 -8.52 27.36 26.08
CA ALA A 503 -8.84 26.20 25.27
C ALA A 503 -10.26 25.71 25.56
N GLN A 504 -10.63 25.59 26.83
CA GLN A 504 -11.98 25.18 27.23
C GLN A 504 -13.05 26.16 26.71
N GLN A 505 -12.89 27.46 26.98
CA GLN A 505 -13.83 28.49 26.51
C GLN A 505 -13.97 28.51 24.98
N CYS A 506 -12.86 28.34 24.26
CA CYS A 506 -12.86 28.29 22.80
C CYS A 506 -13.54 27.02 22.28
N ALA A 507 -13.26 25.87 22.90
CA ALA A 507 -13.89 24.59 22.58
C ALA A 507 -15.41 24.65 22.78
N ASP A 508 -15.86 25.15 23.92
CA ASP A 508 -17.28 25.32 24.25
C ASP A 508 -17.98 26.24 23.21
N LYS A 509 -17.34 27.37 22.87
CA LYS A 509 -17.87 28.32 21.88
C LYS A 509 -17.98 27.72 20.47
N LEU A 510 -17.04 26.86 20.09
CA LEU A 510 -16.99 26.21 18.77
C LEU A 510 -17.80 24.90 18.73
N GLY A 511 -18.38 24.46 19.84
CA GLY A 511 -19.08 23.19 19.94
C GLY A 511 -18.14 21.98 19.79
N CYS A 512 -16.87 22.14 20.17
CA CYS A 512 -15.91 21.04 20.25
C CYS A 512 -16.26 20.16 21.45
N ASN A 513 -16.35 18.84 21.24
CA ASN A 513 -16.51 17.92 22.35
C ASN A 513 -15.17 17.56 23.01
N ALA A 514 -14.06 17.92 22.36
CA ALA A 514 -12.74 17.66 22.89
C ALA A 514 -11.75 18.78 22.62
N PHE A 515 -10.75 18.89 23.50
CA PHE A 515 -9.61 19.77 23.29
C PHE A 515 -8.31 19.20 23.88
N SER A 516 -7.17 19.66 23.37
CA SER A 516 -5.84 19.28 23.85
C SER A 516 -5.02 20.51 24.27
N THR A 517 -4.17 20.34 25.28
CA THR A 517 -3.10 21.28 25.64
C THR A 517 -1.80 20.51 25.89
N ALA A 518 -0.69 21.20 26.15
CA ALA A 518 0.55 20.54 26.59
C ALA A 518 0.40 19.75 27.91
N SER A 519 -0.67 19.98 28.68
CA SER A 519 -0.92 19.30 29.96
C SER A 519 -1.82 18.06 29.84
N GLY A 520 -2.46 17.82 28.69
CA GLY A 520 -3.36 16.69 28.53
C GLY A 520 -4.37 16.85 27.39
N ILE A 521 -5.31 15.92 27.36
CA ILE A 521 -6.46 15.93 26.46
C ILE A 521 -7.74 15.80 27.29
N TRP A 522 -8.81 16.44 26.84
CA TRP A 522 -10.13 16.40 27.46
C TRP A 522 -11.15 16.01 26.41
N ILE A 523 -12.02 15.06 26.75
CA ILE A 523 -13.13 14.58 25.90
C ILE A 523 -14.38 14.58 26.77
N ASP A 524 -15.44 15.22 26.28
CA ASP A 524 -16.73 15.37 26.96
C ASP A 524 -16.59 15.90 28.39
N GLY A 525 -15.69 16.87 28.58
CA GLY A 525 -15.40 17.51 29.87
C GLY A 525 -14.50 16.70 30.81
N HIS A 526 -14.09 15.49 30.44
CA HIS A 526 -13.25 14.62 31.25
C HIS A 526 -11.82 14.55 30.71
N GLN A 527 -10.82 14.68 31.60
CA GLN A 527 -9.42 14.50 31.23
C GLN A 527 -9.15 13.03 30.89
N GLN A 528 -8.57 12.78 29.72
CA GLN A 528 -8.21 11.45 29.24
C GLN A 528 -6.66 11.30 29.25
N GLY A 529 -6.15 10.25 29.89
CA GLY A 529 -4.72 9.91 29.85
C GLY A 529 -3.77 10.75 30.72
N TRP A 530 -2.49 10.37 30.71
CA TRP A 530 -1.42 10.94 31.54
C TRP A 530 -0.44 11.82 30.71
N HIS A 531 0.19 12.80 31.37
CA HIS A 531 1.03 13.89 30.86
C HIS A 531 1.70 13.66 29.48
N PRO A 532 1.18 14.26 28.39
CA PRO A 532 1.88 14.25 27.10
C PRO A 532 3.21 15.01 27.22
N GLU A 533 4.20 14.64 26.41
CA GLU A 533 5.53 15.27 26.44
C GLU A 533 5.50 16.75 26.04
N ASN A 534 4.56 17.13 25.18
CA ASN A 534 4.43 18.45 24.57
C ASN A 534 3.05 18.62 23.90
N SER A 535 2.71 19.82 23.43
CA SER A 535 1.39 20.09 22.84
C SER A 535 1.16 19.33 21.53
N TYR A 536 2.22 19.05 20.76
CA TYR A 536 2.13 18.30 19.51
C TYR A 536 1.71 16.85 19.75
N ARG A 537 2.29 16.19 20.77
CA ARG A 537 1.91 14.83 21.18
C ARG A 537 0.48 14.78 21.72
N ALA A 538 0.08 15.78 22.51
CA ALA A 538 -1.29 15.89 23.00
C ALA A 538 -2.30 16.00 21.85
N ALA A 539 -2.01 16.85 20.85
CA ALA A 539 -2.85 17.00 19.68
C ALA A 539 -2.97 15.70 18.87
N HIS A 540 -1.86 15.01 18.64
CA HIS A 540 -1.87 13.70 17.97
C HIS A 540 -2.70 12.66 18.72
N ALA A 541 -2.60 12.61 20.05
CA ALA A 541 -3.40 11.70 20.87
C ALA A 541 -4.90 12.00 20.71
N LEU A 542 -5.28 13.28 20.76
CA LEU A 542 -6.67 13.69 20.59
C LEU A 542 -7.22 13.33 19.20
N LEU A 543 -6.44 13.57 18.14
CA LEU A 543 -6.83 13.27 16.75
C LEU A 543 -7.03 11.77 16.48
N LEU A 544 -6.40 10.90 17.27
CA LEU A 544 -6.52 9.44 17.16
C LEU A 544 -7.69 8.86 17.97
N ASP A 545 -8.31 9.64 18.85
CA ASP A 545 -9.36 9.14 19.75
C ASP A 545 -10.73 9.12 19.05
N LYS A 546 -11.34 7.93 18.95
CA LYS A 546 -12.62 7.72 18.26
C LYS A 546 -13.81 8.40 18.93
N GLY A 547 -13.70 8.83 20.18
CA GLY A 547 -14.72 9.62 20.88
C GLY A 547 -14.78 11.08 20.40
N VAL A 548 -13.80 11.54 19.62
CA VAL A 548 -13.72 12.94 19.19
C VAL A 548 -14.47 13.14 17.88
N HIS A 549 -15.45 14.04 17.86
CA HIS A 549 -16.20 14.41 16.65
C HIS A 549 -16.09 15.90 16.30
N CYS A 550 -15.53 16.71 17.19
CA CYS A 550 -15.12 18.09 16.94
C CYS A 550 -14.01 18.46 17.94
N ALA A 551 -12.86 18.93 17.44
CA ALA A 551 -11.64 19.06 18.23
C ALA A 551 -11.08 20.48 18.24
N LEU A 552 -10.59 20.95 19.40
CA LEU A 552 -9.73 22.12 19.50
C LEU A 552 -8.31 21.72 19.94
N LEU A 553 -7.32 22.06 19.12
CA LEU A 553 -5.91 21.81 19.42
C LEU A 553 -5.25 23.08 19.93
N ALA A 554 -4.95 23.16 21.24
CA ALA A 554 -4.09 24.21 21.77
C ALA A 554 -2.61 23.81 21.55
N LEU A 555 -1.97 24.41 20.56
CA LEU A 555 -0.58 24.14 20.19
C LEU A 555 0.33 25.28 20.65
N ASP A 556 1.44 24.93 21.30
CA ASP A 556 2.48 25.89 21.62
C ASP A 556 3.28 26.24 20.37
N ALA A 557 3.61 27.52 20.22
CA ALA A 557 4.40 28.03 19.10
C ALA A 557 5.78 27.38 19.01
N ARG A 558 6.44 27.09 20.13
CA ARG A 558 7.73 26.41 20.17
C ARG A 558 7.62 24.97 19.65
N ASP A 559 6.58 24.26 20.07
CA ASP A 559 6.31 22.90 19.61
C ASP A 559 5.93 22.89 18.13
N THR A 560 5.10 23.85 17.69
CA THR A 560 4.73 24.02 16.28
C THR A 560 5.96 24.31 15.41
N ALA A 561 6.87 25.18 15.88
CA ALA A 561 8.14 25.44 15.21
C ALA A 561 9.04 24.20 15.19
N THR A 562 9.00 23.35 16.21
CA THR A 562 9.88 22.17 16.31
C THR A 562 9.36 20.99 15.49
N PHE A 563 8.07 20.69 15.62
CA PHE A 563 7.46 19.47 15.08
C PHE A 563 6.64 19.71 13.82
N GLY A 564 6.19 20.93 13.54
CA GLY A 564 5.26 21.24 12.45
C GLY A 564 3.80 21.12 12.90
N LEU A 565 2.88 21.11 11.92
CA LEU A 565 1.44 21.01 12.16
C LEU A 565 1.01 19.53 12.25
N PRO A 566 0.11 19.14 13.16
CA PRO A 566 -0.33 17.74 13.28
C PRO A 566 -1.22 17.29 12.11
N ILE A 567 -1.90 18.22 11.44
CA ILE A 567 -2.77 18.02 10.29
C ILE A 567 -2.56 19.13 9.26
N ALA A 568 -3.01 18.91 8.04
CA ALA A 568 -2.81 19.85 6.93
C ALA A 568 -3.76 21.05 7.01
N GLU A 569 -4.98 20.83 7.51
CA GLU A 569 -6.06 21.80 7.41
C GLU A 569 -6.79 21.95 8.73
N PHE A 570 -7.11 23.21 9.07
CA PHE A 570 -7.89 23.56 10.25
C PHE A 570 -9.14 24.31 9.82
N SER A 571 -10.26 24.02 10.48
CA SER A 571 -11.53 24.72 10.27
C SER A 571 -11.44 26.19 10.67
N THR A 572 -10.72 26.48 11.76
CA THR A 572 -10.39 27.85 12.18
C THR A 572 -9.04 27.89 12.88
N THR A 573 -8.35 29.02 12.80
CA THR A 573 -7.13 29.28 13.58
C THR A 573 -7.28 30.55 14.40
N THR A 574 -6.96 30.46 15.69
CA THR A 574 -6.94 31.58 16.64
C THR A 574 -5.58 31.65 17.32
N VAL A 575 -5.06 32.85 17.58
CA VAL A 575 -3.86 33.05 18.39
C VAL A 575 -4.27 33.58 19.76
N LEU A 576 -3.84 32.89 20.83
CA LEU A 576 -4.06 33.34 22.19
C LEU A 576 -3.21 34.57 22.46
N LYS A 577 -3.85 35.71 22.72
CA LYS A 577 -3.17 36.93 23.15
C LYS A 577 -2.92 36.88 24.67
N ALA A 578 -1.76 37.37 25.10
CA ALA A 578 -1.53 37.56 26.54
C ALA A 578 -2.48 38.63 27.09
N ALA A 579 -2.98 38.44 28.31
CA ALA A 579 -3.99 39.31 28.94
C ALA A 579 -3.52 40.78 29.08
N ASN A 580 -2.20 41.02 29.07
CA ASN A 580 -1.57 42.34 29.22
C ASN A 580 -0.74 42.76 27.99
N ALA A 581 -0.90 42.10 26.84
CA ALA A 581 -0.18 42.51 25.64
C ALA A 581 -0.73 43.83 25.11
N SER A 582 0.08 44.89 25.15
CA SER A 582 -0.23 46.11 24.39
C SER A 582 -0.20 45.75 22.89
N ALA A 583 -0.96 46.49 22.07
CA ALA A 583 -0.96 46.29 20.61
C ALA A 583 0.43 46.47 19.95
N ALA A 584 1.45 46.91 20.71
CA ALA A 584 2.81 47.18 20.25
C ALA A 584 3.85 46.11 20.65
N GLN A 585 3.45 45.03 21.34
CA GLN A 585 4.41 43.99 21.75
C GLN A 585 4.75 43.08 20.56
N GLN A 586 6.02 43.08 20.14
CA GLN A 586 6.49 42.23 19.04
C GLN A 586 6.27 40.75 19.40
N PRO A 587 5.82 39.92 18.44
CA PRO A 587 5.68 38.49 18.64
C PRO A 587 7.04 37.86 18.98
N THR A 588 7.01 36.78 19.78
CA THR A 588 8.23 36.02 20.08
C THR A 588 8.78 35.37 18.80
N PRO A 589 10.09 35.13 18.69
CA PRO A 589 10.68 34.47 17.52
C PRO A 589 10.03 33.12 17.20
N GLU A 590 9.64 32.37 18.23
CA GLU A 590 8.95 31.09 18.08
C GLU A 590 7.54 31.27 17.51
N LEU A 591 6.81 32.30 17.95
CA LEU A 591 5.49 32.63 17.41
C LEU A 591 5.57 33.11 15.96
N GLU A 592 6.54 33.96 15.63
CA GLU A 592 6.80 34.36 14.24
C GLU A 592 7.10 33.16 13.35
N GLN A 593 7.93 32.22 13.82
CA GLN A 593 8.26 31.01 13.08
C GLN A 593 7.04 30.09 12.90
N ALA A 594 6.24 29.88 13.95
CA ALA A 594 5.03 29.07 13.87
C ALA A 594 4.00 29.66 12.90
N LEU A 595 3.79 30.99 12.95
CA LEU A 595 2.91 31.70 12.02
C LEU A 595 3.44 31.64 10.59
N SER A 596 4.75 31.77 10.39
CA SER A 596 5.38 31.62 9.06
C SER A 596 5.16 30.23 8.49
N LEU A 597 5.32 29.17 9.30
CA LEU A 597 5.06 27.79 8.89
C LEU A 597 3.59 27.59 8.50
N LEU A 598 2.67 28.09 9.32
CA LEU A 598 1.23 27.99 9.05
C LEU A 598 0.86 28.73 7.75
N GLN A 599 1.36 29.96 7.57
CA GLN A 599 1.08 30.76 6.38
C GLN A 599 1.63 30.10 5.12
N ALA A 600 2.89 29.66 5.14
CA ALA A 600 3.50 28.96 4.01
C ALA A 600 2.73 27.67 3.68
N HIS A 601 2.28 26.94 4.71
CA HIS A 601 1.50 25.72 4.53
C HIS A 601 0.17 25.99 3.83
N LEU A 602 -0.59 26.99 4.29
CA LEU A 602 -1.88 27.37 3.70
C LEU A 602 -1.73 27.92 2.27
N GLN A 603 -0.69 28.70 2.00
CA GLN A 603 -0.41 29.22 0.66
C GLN A 603 -0.15 28.10 -0.35
N THR A 604 0.71 27.14 0.01
CA THR A 604 1.00 25.99 -0.86
C THR A 604 -0.25 25.16 -1.14
N LEU A 605 -1.03 24.81 -0.12
CA LEU A 605 -2.27 24.04 -0.31
C LEU A 605 -3.26 24.76 -1.24
N ASN A 606 -3.43 26.08 -1.09
CA ASN A 606 -4.30 26.87 -1.96
C ASN A 606 -3.82 26.88 -3.41
N ASN A 607 -2.50 26.96 -3.64
CA ASN A 607 -1.93 26.89 -4.99
C ASN A 607 -2.18 25.52 -5.62
N GLN A 608 -1.97 24.44 -4.88
CA GLN A 608 -2.22 23.06 -5.35
C GLN A 608 -3.70 22.83 -5.71
N ARG A 609 -4.63 23.44 -4.97
CA ARG A 609 -6.07 23.36 -5.29
C ARG A 609 -6.39 24.04 -6.61
N ARG A 610 -5.87 25.25 -6.83
CA ARG A 610 -6.09 25.99 -8.09
C ARG A 610 -5.58 25.20 -9.30
N THR A 611 -4.38 24.61 -9.20
CA THR A 611 -3.84 23.77 -10.27
C THR A 611 -4.65 22.49 -10.51
N ALA A 612 -5.22 21.90 -9.45
CA ALA A 612 -6.09 20.73 -9.59
C ALA A 612 -7.43 21.08 -10.26
N GLU A 613 -8.02 22.23 -9.94
CA GLU A 613 -9.26 22.71 -10.57
C GLU A 613 -9.03 23.02 -12.06
N ASP A 614 -7.95 23.73 -12.39
CA ASP A 614 -7.60 24.09 -13.78
C ASP A 614 -7.35 22.85 -14.66
N SER A 615 -6.68 21.82 -14.13
CA SER A 615 -6.42 20.56 -14.84
C SER A 615 -7.66 19.68 -15.05
N THR A 616 -8.70 19.82 -14.21
CA THR A 616 -9.99 19.15 -14.42
C THR A 616 -10.94 19.87 -15.39
N THR A 617 -10.59 21.06 -15.87
CA THR A 617 -11.40 21.87 -16.80
C THR A 617 -10.93 21.88 -18.26
N SER A 618 -9.93 21.07 -18.63
CA SER A 618 -9.59 20.86 -20.05
C SER A 618 -10.36 19.65 -20.62
N PRO A 619 -11.10 19.81 -21.73
CA PRO A 619 -12.01 18.81 -22.28
C PRO A 619 -11.34 17.55 -22.84
#